data_AF-A0A9D1GMY0-F1
#
_entry.id   AF-A0A9D1GMY0-F1
#
_cell.length_a   1.000
_cell.length_b   1.000
_cell.length_c   1.000
_cell.angle_alpha   90.00
_cell.angle_beta   90.00
_cell.angle_gamma   90.00
#
_symmetry.space_group_name_H-M   'P 1'
#
loop_
_entity.id
_entity.type
_entity.pdbx_description
1 polymer ?
#
loop_
_entity_poly.entity_id
_entity_poly.type
_entity_poly.pdbx_seq_one_letter_code
_entity_poly.pdbx_strand_id
1 'polypeptide(L)'
;ERGGFRIGIIGLEADLSSNVSATISSRIPQLDDVEVTNRWAEYLRDTEKCDLVILLSHIGYEEDRKLVPQTRNLDLVIGGHSHTFVDEMIYVRDLDGRKVPVVTDGCFGVEMGEVKIY
;
A
#
# COMPACT_ATOMS: atom_id res chain seq x y z
N GLU A 1 -12.93 12.79 -1.78
CA GLU A 1 -13.63 12.69 -3.08
C GLU A 1 -12.99 13.66 -4.07
N ARG A 2 -12.86 13.27 -5.34
CA ARG A 2 -12.30 14.12 -6.41
C ARG A 2 -12.97 13.77 -7.74
N GLY A 3 -13.46 14.78 -8.45
CA GLY A 3 -14.07 14.58 -9.78
C GLY A 3 -15.29 13.65 -9.78
N GLY A 4 -16.03 13.57 -8.68
CA GLY A 4 -17.15 12.63 -8.52
C GLY A 4 -16.76 11.24 -8.03
N PHE A 5 -15.47 10.93 -7.92
CA PHE A 5 -14.97 9.65 -7.40
C PHE A 5 -14.66 9.73 -5.92
N ARG A 6 -14.96 8.66 -5.20
CA ARG A 6 -14.56 8.44 -3.81
C ARG A 6 -13.31 7.58 -3.77
N ILE A 7 -12.23 8.14 -3.22
CA ILE A 7 -10.91 7.53 -3.15
C ILE A 7 -10.59 7.24 -1.68
N GLY A 8 -10.41 5.96 -1.36
CA GLY A 8 -9.94 5.48 -0.08
C GLY A 8 -8.43 5.28 -0.09
N ILE A 9 -7.77 5.66 1.00
CA ILE A 9 -6.32 5.50 1.18
C ILE A 9 -6.08 4.74 2.48
N ILE A 10 -5.35 3.64 2.38
CA ILE A 10 -4.88 2.84 3.51
C ILE A 10 -3.41 3.16 3.73
N GLY A 11 -3.03 3.50 4.96
CA GLY A 11 -1.63 3.64 5.36
C GLY A 11 -1.11 2.34 5.97
N LEU A 12 0.10 1.93 5.59
CA LEU A 12 0.77 0.76 6.14
C LEU A 12 2.26 1.07 6.40
N GLU A 13 2.77 0.66 7.56
CA GLU A 13 4.12 1.00 8.03
C GLU A 13 4.86 -0.28 8.41
N ALA A 14 6.17 -0.32 8.16
CA ALA A 14 7.02 -1.44 8.56
C ALA A 14 7.03 -1.64 10.08
N ASP A 15 7.54 -2.80 10.51
CA ASP A 15 7.80 -3.06 11.92
C ASP A 15 8.74 -1.99 12.52
N LEU A 16 8.14 -1.13 13.34
CA LEU A 16 8.80 0.00 13.99
C LEU A 16 9.91 -0.44 14.95
N SER A 17 9.89 -1.69 15.45
CA SER A 17 10.91 -2.19 16.38
C SER A 17 12.33 -2.14 15.79
N SER A 18 12.44 -2.18 14.46
CA SER A 18 13.70 -2.09 13.73
C SER A 18 14.13 -0.66 13.40
N ASN A 19 13.20 0.31 13.45
CA ASN A 19 13.37 1.66 12.91
C ASN A 19 13.37 2.76 13.99
N VAL A 20 12.78 2.52 15.15
CA VAL A 20 12.68 3.50 16.25
C VAL A 20 13.10 2.90 17.59
N SER A 21 13.24 3.77 18.61
CA SER A 21 13.63 3.30 19.94
C SER A 21 12.61 2.34 20.54
N ALA A 22 13.10 1.33 21.27
CA ALA A 22 12.26 0.34 21.94
C ALA A 22 11.18 0.95 22.84
N THR A 23 11.47 2.10 23.47
CA THR A 23 10.51 2.83 24.31
C THR A 23 9.30 3.36 23.53
N ILE A 24 9.48 3.68 22.24
CA ILE A 24 8.40 4.12 21.36
C ILE A 24 7.72 2.93 20.71
N SER A 25 8.48 2.00 20.11
CA SER A 25 7.89 0.84 19.40
C SER A 25 7.06 -0.04 20.33
N SER A 26 7.47 -0.24 21.59
CA SER A 26 6.68 -0.99 22.59
C SER A 26 5.31 -0.38 22.93
N ARG A 27 5.04 0.88 22.56
CA ARG A 27 3.75 1.54 22.78
C ARG A 27 2.78 1.36 21.62
N ILE A 28 3.26 0.89 20.47
CA ILE A 28 2.48 0.76 19.25
C ILE A 28 2.33 -0.74 18.99
N PRO A 29 1.11 -1.29 19.07
CA PRO A 29 0.92 -2.70 18.78
C PRO A 29 1.20 -2.97 17.31
N GLN A 30 1.97 -4.03 17.05
CA GLN A 30 2.12 -4.58 15.72
C GLN A 30 0.87 -5.38 15.36
N LEU A 31 0.33 -5.12 14.19
CA LEU A 31 -0.82 -5.84 13.63
C LEU A 31 -0.34 -6.66 12.43
N ASP A 32 -1.12 -7.66 12.04
CA ASP A 32 -0.85 -8.42 10.83
C ASP A 32 -1.22 -7.58 9.59
N ASP A 33 -0.24 -7.33 8.73
CA ASP A 33 -0.39 -6.47 7.56
C ASP A 33 -1.47 -6.95 6.60
N VAL A 34 -1.61 -8.27 6.42
CA VAL A 34 -2.60 -8.88 5.53
C VAL A 34 -4.01 -8.70 6.12
N GLU A 35 -4.17 -8.96 7.42
CA GLU A 35 -5.44 -8.81 8.14
C GLU A 35 -5.93 -7.36 8.07
N VAL A 36 -5.10 -6.40 8.46
CA VAL A 36 -5.50 -4.99 8.51
C VAL A 36 -5.76 -4.42 7.12
N THR A 37 -4.93 -4.79 6.14
CA THR A 37 -5.11 -4.33 4.76
C THR A 37 -6.43 -4.82 4.18
N ASN A 38 -6.75 -6.12 4.34
CA ASN A 38 -8.03 -6.66 3.87
C ASN A 38 -9.22 -6.04 4.58
N ARG A 39 -9.16 -5.90 5.91
CA ARG A 39 -10.23 -5.30 6.71
C ARG A 39 -10.55 -3.88 6.23
N TRP A 40 -9.53 -3.04 6.04
CA TRP A 40 -9.74 -1.67 5.62
C TRP A 40 -10.10 -1.56 4.14
N ALA A 41 -9.56 -2.42 3.28
CA ALA A 41 -9.93 -2.45 1.87
C ALA A 41 -11.41 -2.85 1.67
N GLU A 42 -11.89 -3.85 2.42
CA GLU A 42 -13.30 -4.23 2.46
C GLU A 42 -14.18 -3.09 3.00
N TYR A 43 -13.79 -2.48 4.12
CA TYR A 43 -14.53 -1.34 4.67
C TYR A 43 -14.66 -0.18 3.67
N LEU A 44 -13.55 0.22 3.04
CA LEU A 44 -13.53 1.30 2.07
C LEU A 44 -14.37 0.97 0.83
N ARG A 45 -14.28 -0.27 0.32
CA ARG A 45 -15.04 -0.69 -0.85
C ARG A 45 -16.54 -0.83 -0.56
N ASP A 46 -16.89 -1.57 0.49
CA ASP A 46 -18.25 -2.06 0.68
C ASP A 46 -19.08 -1.15 1.59
N THR A 47 -18.45 -0.49 2.57
CA THR A 47 -19.15 0.44 3.47
C THR A 47 -19.06 1.86 2.96
N GLU A 48 -17.84 2.34 2.75
CA GLU A 48 -17.63 3.71 2.28
C GLU A 48 -17.89 3.85 0.79
N LYS A 49 -18.12 2.78 0.02
CA LYS A 49 -18.41 2.87 -1.43
C LYS A 49 -17.32 3.63 -2.19
N CYS A 50 -16.06 3.42 -1.83
CA CYS A 50 -14.92 3.95 -2.57
C CYS A 50 -14.85 3.31 -3.97
N ASP A 51 -14.77 4.15 -5.00
CA ASP A 51 -14.51 3.73 -6.38
C ASP A 51 -13.05 3.28 -6.57
N LEU A 52 -12.14 3.85 -5.77
CA LEU A 52 -10.72 3.54 -5.79
C LEU A 52 -10.18 3.33 -4.37
N VAL A 53 -9.40 2.27 -4.15
CA VAL A 53 -8.70 1.98 -2.89
C VAL A 53 -7.20 1.87 -3.14
N ILE A 54 -6.45 2.79 -2.56
CA ILE A 54 -4.99 2.90 -2.69
C ILE A 54 -4.34 2.46 -1.38
N LEU A 55 -3.37 1.57 -1.45
CA LEU A 55 -2.45 1.28 -0.35
C LEU A 55 -1.23 2.19 -0.48
N LEU A 56 -1.04 3.09 0.47
CA LEU A 56 0.16 3.89 0.64
C LEU A 56 1.02 3.23 1.71
N SER A 57 2.06 2.53 1.27
CA SER A 57 2.82 1.58 2.07
C SER A 57 4.27 2.02 2.30
N HIS A 58 4.80 1.69 3.47
CA HIS A 58 6.19 1.85 3.83
C HIS A 58 6.79 0.55 4.38
N ILE A 59 6.36 -0.62 3.89
CA ILE A 59 6.89 -1.94 4.34
C ILE A 59 8.06 -2.44 3.48
N GLY A 60 8.26 -1.87 2.29
CA GLY A 60 9.33 -2.25 1.36
C GLY A 60 8.79 -2.91 0.09
N TYR A 61 9.45 -2.64 -1.04
CA TYR A 61 8.98 -3.05 -2.36
C TYR A 61 8.75 -4.57 -2.50
N GLU A 62 9.64 -5.40 -1.97
CA GLU A 62 9.45 -6.86 -1.99
C GLU A 62 8.37 -7.34 -1.03
N GLU A 63 8.14 -6.65 0.08
CA GLU A 63 7.08 -6.99 1.02
C GLU A 63 5.71 -6.58 0.46
N ASP A 64 5.60 -5.43 -0.20
CA ASP A 64 4.40 -5.03 -0.96
C ASP A 64 4.03 -6.10 -2.00
N ARG A 65 5.02 -6.65 -2.72
CA ARG A 65 4.83 -7.73 -3.70
C ARG A 65 4.35 -9.04 -3.10
N LYS A 66 4.75 -9.35 -1.87
CA LYS A 66 4.31 -10.55 -1.13
C LYS A 66 2.94 -10.33 -0.47
N LEU A 67 2.61 -9.10 -0.12
CA LEU A 67 1.34 -8.72 0.48
C LEU A 67 0.20 -8.84 -0.53
N VAL A 68 0.34 -8.23 -1.72
CA VAL A 68 -0.76 -8.12 -2.71
C VAL A 68 -1.46 -9.46 -3.02
N PRO A 69 -0.77 -10.60 -3.23
CA PRO A 69 -1.41 -11.90 -3.47
C PRO A 69 -2.31 -12.42 -2.35
N GLN A 70 -2.24 -11.80 -1.17
CA GLN A 70 -3.01 -12.16 0.02
C GLN A 70 -4.12 -11.14 0.29
N THR A 71 -4.33 -10.18 -0.60
CA THR A 71 -5.31 -9.10 -0.44
C THR A 71 -6.49 -9.22 -1.41
N ARG A 72 -7.55 -8.47 -1.13
CA ARG A 72 -8.64 -8.15 -2.06
C ARG A 72 -8.90 -6.64 -2.06
N ASN A 73 -9.61 -6.17 -3.08
CA ASN A 73 -10.18 -4.81 -3.16
C ASN A 73 -9.20 -3.64 -3.33
N LEU A 74 -7.89 -3.89 -3.41
CA LEU A 74 -6.89 -2.87 -3.73
C LEU A 74 -6.84 -2.59 -5.24
N ASP A 75 -6.67 -1.32 -5.60
CA ASP A 75 -6.53 -0.91 -7.01
C ASP A 75 -5.12 -0.40 -7.34
N LEU A 76 -4.35 0.03 -6.34
CA LEU A 76 -3.00 0.55 -6.50
C LEU A 76 -2.22 0.43 -5.19
N VAL A 77 -0.94 0.04 -5.29
CA VAL A 77 0.03 0.14 -4.19
C VAL A 77 1.11 1.14 -4.54
N ILE A 78 1.30 2.12 -3.68
CA ILE A 78 2.41 3.08 -3.72
C ILE A 78 3.31 2.77 -2.52
N GLY A 79 4.45 2.14 -2.78
CA GLY A 79 5.37 1.64 -1.77
C GLY A 79 6.54 2.59 -1.47
N GLY A 80 7.31 2.22 -0.44
CA GLY A 80 8.45 2.99 0.05
C GLY A 80 9.50 2.11 0.74
N HIS A 81 10.19 2.66 1.75
CA HIS A 81 11.17 2.01 2.64
C HIS A 81 12.48 1.52 1.99
N SER A 82 12.37 0.73 0.94
CA SER A 82 13.48 0.00 0.32
C SER A 82 14.42 0.86 -0.54
N HIS A 83 14.08 2.12 -0.80
CA HIS A 83 14.78 3.02 -1.74
C HIS A 83 14.90 2.41 -3.15
N THR A 84 13.97 1.54 -3.53
CA THR A 84 14.00 0.84 -4.82
C THR A 84 13.64 1.82 -5.92
N PHE A 85 14.49 1.89 -6.95
CA PHE A 85 14.19 2.57 -8.21
C PHE A 85 13.54 1.58 -9.16
N VAL A 86 12.45 1.99 -9.82
CA VAL A 86 11.76 1.16 -10.81
C VAL A 86 11.53 1.97 -12.07
N ASP A 87 11.83 1.37 -13.23
CA ASP A 87 11.57 1.99 -14.53
C ASP A 87 10.06 1.98 -14.85
N GLU A 88 9.35 0.94 -14.43
CA GLU A 88 7.92 0.75 -14.66
C GLU A 88 7.24 0.11 -13.42
N MET A 89 5.95 0.37 -13.26
CA MET A 89 5.14 -0.34 -12.27
C MET A 89 5.00 -1.81 -12.65
N ILE A 90 5.03 -2.68 -11.65
CA ILE A 90 4.76 -4.10 -11.84
C ILE A 90 3.30 -4.39 -11.54
N TYR A 91 2.79 -5.51 -12.05
CA TYR A 91 1.43 -5.97 -11.78
C TYR A 91 1.46 -7.29 -11.02
N VAL A 92 0.92 -7.29 -9.81
CA VAL A 92 0.82 -8.47 -8.96
C VAL A 92 -0.64 -8.90 -8.89
N ARG A 93 -0.90 -10.22 -8.90
CA ARG A 93 -2.28 -10.73 -8.83
C ARG A 93 -2.74 -10.82 -7.38
N ASP A 94 -3.92 -10.31 -7.10
CA ASP A 94 -4.60 -10.45 -5.79
C ASP A 94 -5.30 -11.81 -5.66
N LEU A 95 -6.00 -12.04 -4.54
CA LEU A 95 -6.74 -13.29 -4.28
C LEU A 95 -7.86 -13.57 -5.29
N ASP A 96 -8.37 -12.54 -5.96
CA ASP A 96 -9.42 -12.65 -6.99
C ASP A 96 -8.81 -12.72 -8.40
N GLY A 97 -7.48 -12.78 -8.51
CA GLY A 97 -6.73 -12.86 -9.75
C GLY A 97 -6.62 -11.53 -10.51
N ARG A 98 -7.07 -10.41 -9.93
CA ARG A 98 -6.98 -9.07 -10.51
C ARG A 98 -5.55 -8.59 -10.46
N LYS A 99 -5.11 -7.90 -11.51
CA LYS A 99 -3.76 -7.32 -11.59
C LYS A 99 -3.76 -5.97 -10.86
N VAL A 100 -3.08 -5.91 -9.72
CA VAL A 100 -2.88 -4.69 -8.93
C VAL A 100 -1.50 -4.11 -9.27
N PRO A 101 -1.42 -2.85 -9.76
CA PRO A 101 -0.16 -2.17 -9.98
C PRO A 101 0.56 -1.84 -8.65
N VAL A 102 1.88 -2.01 -8.63
CA VAL A 102 2.77 -1.68 -7.50
C VAL A 102 3.91 -0.79 -8.01
N VAL A 103 4.12 0.35 -7.37
CA VAL A 103 5.12 1.36 -7.76
C VAL A 103 5.84 1.95 -6.55
N THR A 104 7.06 2.44 -6.75
CA THR A 104 7.86 3.21 -5.79
C THR A 104 8.75 4.18 -6.58
N ASP A 105 9.31 5.22 -5.98
CA ASP A 105 10.05 6.31 -6.67
C ASP A 105 11.44 6.56 -6.07
N GLY A 106 12.07 5.51 -5.54
CA GLY A 106 13.42 5.60 -4.99
C GLY A 106 13.47 6.33 -3.66
N CYS A 107 14.34 7.34 -3.54
CA CYS A 107 14.53 8.10 -2.32
C CYS A 107 15.15 9.49 -2.57
N PHE A 108 15.25 10.31 -1.51
CA PHE A 108 15.88 11.65 -1.53
C PHE A 108 15.25 12.68 -2.49
N GLY A 109 14.09 12.37 -3.08
CA GLY A 109 13.41 13.25 -4.02
C GLY A 109 14.16 13.43 -5.34
N VAL A 110 14.99 12.46 -5.73
CA VAL A 110 15.66 12.49 -7.05
C VAL A 110 14.70 12.20 -8.20
N GLU A 111 13.63 11.47 -7.92
CA GLU A 111 12.55 11.16 -8.86
C GLU A 111 11.19 11.55 -8.28
N MET A 112 10.20 11.68 -9.16
CA MET A 112 8.81 11.94 -8.80
C MET A 112 7.93 10.95 -9.55
N GLY A 113 7.28 10.05 -8.83
CA GLY A 113 6.32 9.11 -9.42
C GLY A 113 5.11 9.82 -10.03
N GLU A 114 4.73 9.46 -11.25
CA GLU A 114 3.47 9.88 -11.89
C GLU A 114 2.64 8.64 -12.27
N VAL A 115 1.46 8.50 -11.67
CA VAL A 115 0.49 7.43 -12.02
C VAL A 115 -0.77 8.07 -12.55
N LYS A 116 -1.21 7.62 -13.73
CA LYS A 116 -2.45 8.06 -14.39
C LYS A 116 -3.49 6.95 -14.36
N ILE A 117 -4.65 7.25 -13.81
CA ILE A 117 -5.80 6.35 -13.71
C ILE A 117 -6.93 6.99 -14.53
N TYR A 118 -7.57 6.20 -15.39
CA TYR A 118 -8.60 6.63 -16.35
C TYR A 118 -9.93 5.94 -16.07
#